data_AF-A0A536PQ93-F1
#
_entry.id   AF-A0A536PQ93-F1
#
_cell.length_a   1.000
_cell.length_b   1.000
_cell.length_c   1.000
_cell.angle_alpha   90.00
_cell.angle_beta   90.00
_cell.angle_gamma   90.00
#
_symmetry.space_group_name_H-M   'P 1'
#
loop_
_entity.id
_entity.type
_entity.pdbx_description
1 polymer ?
#
loop_
_entity_poly.entity_id
_entity_poly.type
_entity_poly.pdbx_seq_one_letter_code
_entity_poly.pdbx_strand_id
1 'polypeptide(L)'
;MFKRVALTGSAELFRETNQIPDLLAETEPPQPIQAPIHQLPITRQGVTYYDYKLTEGQVNALVDALQKVKYPHTLKAARPSMEEFEHLEALRQVLLEGVR
;
A
#
# COMPACT_ATOMS: atom_id res chain seq x y z
N MET A 1 -25.21 42.49 28.71
CA MET A 1 -25.15 42.93 27.30
C MET A 1 -23.95 42.25 26.66
N PHE A 2 -24.15 41.26 25.78
CA PHE A 2 -23.05 40.47 25.21
C PHE A 2 -22.59 41.09 23.88
N LYS A 3 -21.30 41.43 23.79
CA LYS A 3 -20.69 41.94 22.54
C LYS A 3 -20.43 40.75 21.62
N ARG A 4 -21.13 40.70 20.48
CA ARG A 4 -20.87 39.75 19.41
C ARG A 4 -19.62 40.20 18.65
N VAL A 5 -18.49 39.55 18.89
CA VAL A 5 -17.28 39.72 18.08
C VAL A 5 -17.34 38.73 16.93
N ALA A 6 -17.34 39.23 15.70
CA ALA A 6 -17.23 38.39 14.51
C ALA A 6 -15.75 38.04 14.31
N LEU A 7 -15.43 36.74 14.28
CA LEU A 7 -14.09 36.24 13.93
C LEU A 7 -13.91 36.35 12.41
N THR A 8 -13.45 37.52 11.95
CA THR A 8 -12.97 37.69 10.57
C THR A 8 -11.76 36.79 10.34
N GLY A 9 -11.88 35.86 9.38
CA GLY A 9 -10.79 34.95 8.97
C GLY A 9 -11.20 33.49 8.83
N SER A 10 -12.34 33.05 9.39
CA SER A 10 -12.80 31.65 9.24
C SER A 10 -13.18 31.28 7.81
N ALA A 11 -13.54 32.25 6.97
CA ALA A 11 -13.91 32.03 5.58
C ALA A 11 -12.76 31.51 4.71
N GLU A 12 -11.50 31.71 5.10
CA GLU A 12 -10.34 31.21 4.32
C GLU A 12 -10.09 29.71 4.52
N LEU A 13 -10.53 29.14 5.65
CA LEU A 13 -10.40 27.71 5.93
C LEU A 13 -11.43 26.86 5.18
N PHE A 14 -12.50 27.47 4.67
CA PHE A 14 -13.56 26.78 3.93
C PHE A 14 -13.52 27.09 2.43
N ARG A 15 -12.38 27.54 1.89
CA ARG A 15 -12.23 27.69 0.44
C ARG A 15 -12.28 26.32 -0.21
N GLU A 16 -13.16 26.19 -1.21
CA GLU A 16 -13.26 24.98 -2.04
C GLU A 16 -11.93 24.71 -2.73
N THR A 17 -11.40 23.50 -2.58
CA THR A 17 -10.15 23.01 -3.18
C THR A 17 -10.29 22.78 -4.70
N ASN A 18 -11.00 23.65 -5.42
CA ASN A 18 -11.23 23.54 -6.87
C ASN A 18 -10.10 24.18 -7.70
N GLN A 19 -9.01 24.59 -7.07
CA GLN A 19 -7.78 25.00 -7.75
C GLN A 19 -6.70 23.99 -7.43
N ILE A 20 -6.74 22.85 -8.10
CA ILE A 20 -5.56 22.01 -8.32
C ILE A 20 -4.64 22.89 -9.16
N PRO A 21 -3.48 23.35 -8.64
CA PRO A 21 -2.51 24.02 -9.50
C PRO A 21 -2.10 23.04 -10.59
N ASP A 22 -2.11 23.48 -11.84
CA ASP A 22 -1.56 22.79 -13.01
C ASP A 22 -0.02 22.58 -12.84
N LEU A 23 0.37 21.78 -11.86
CA LEU A 23 1.74 21.30 -11.61
C LEU A 23 1.85 19.79 -11.92
N LEU A 24 0.90 19.25 -12.69
CA LEU A 24 0.89 17.86 -13.16
C LEU A 24 1.31 17.72 -14.63
N ALA A 25 1.81 18.79 -15.24
CA ALA A 25 2.51 18.73 -16.52
C ALA A 25 4.01 18.83 -16.24
N GLU A 26 4.82 17.98 -16.87
CA GLU A 26 6.22 17.65 -16.54
C GLU A 26 6.34 16.53 -15.48
N THR A 27 5.99 15.32 -15.91
CA THR A 27 6.39 14.07 -15.24
C THR A 27 7.91 13.95 -15.22
N GLU A 28 8.56 14.45 -14.17
CA GLU A 28 9.87 13.92 -13.78
C GLU A 28 9.68 12.42 -13.44
N PRO A 29 10.61 11.53 -13.86
CA PRO A 29 10.59 10.15 -13.40
C PRO A 29 10.70 10.18 -11.87
N PRO A 30 9.93 9.34 -11.15
CA PRO A 30 9.95 9.33 -9.69
C PRO A 30 11.37 9.07 -9.23
N GLN A 31 12.03 10.09 -8.69
CA GLN A 31 13.35 9.94 -8.10
C GLN A 31 13.22 8.87 -7.01
N PRO A 32 14.07 7.82 -7.02
CA PRO A 32 14.01 6.80 -5.99
C PRO A 32 14.26 7.48 -4.65
N ILE A 33 13.23 7.51 -3.80
CA ILE A 33 13.34 8.01 -2.44
C ILE A 33 14.34 7.10 -1.74
N GLN A 34 15.60 7.53 -1.66
CA GLN A 34 16.63 6.86 -0.88
C GLN A 34 16.38 7.19 0.60
N ALA A 35 15.35 6.55 1.16
CA ALA A 35 15.17 6.51 2.60
C ALA A 35 16.29 5.61 3.18
N PRO A 36 17.16 6.10 4.06
CA PRO A 36 18.13 5.26 4.74
C PRO A 36 17.39 4.17 5.50
N ILE A 37 17.57 2.91 5.09
CA ILE A 37 16.99 1.76 5.80
C ILE A 37 17.79 1.60 7.09
N HIS A 38 17.32 2.21 8.17
CA HIS A 38 17.85 1.95 9.49
C HIS A 38 17.42 0.54 9.91
N GLN A 39 18.38 -0.39 9.93
CA GLN A 39 18.18 -1.70 10.53
C GLN A 39 18.00 -1.52 12.03
N LEU A 40 16.74 -1.46 12.47
CA LEU A 40 16.42 -1.51 13.89
C LEU A 40 16.81 -2.90 14.41
N PRO A 41 17.48 -3.02 15.57
CA PRO A 41 17.66 -4.30 16.23
C PRO A 41 16.29 -4.71 16.78
N ILE A 42 15.50 -5.39 15.94
CA ILE A 42 14.20 -5.87 16.35
C ILE A 42 14.39 -7.17 17.13
N THR A 43 14.68 -7.05 18.42
CA THR A 43 14.40 -8.14 19.37
C THR A 43 12.89 -8.18 19.62
N ARG A 44 12.13 -8.68 18.64
CA ARG A 44 10.70 -8.98 18.79
C ARG A 44 10.58 -10.25 19.63
N GLN A 45 10.48 -10.07 20.95
CA GLN A 45 10.14 -11.14 21.87
C GLN A 45 8.81 -11.78 21.42
N GLY A 46 8.87 -13.01 20.92
CA GLY A 46 7.69 -13.82 20.57
C GLY A 46 7.24 -13.80 19.11
N VAL A 47 7.99 -13.22 18.17
CA VAL A 47 7.67 -13.30 16.73
C VAL A 47 8.74 -14.12 16.02
N THR A 48 8.38 -15.29 15.50
CA THR A 48 9.24 -16.05 14.61
C THR A 48 9.29 -15.38 13.25
N TYR A 49 10.50 -15.09 12.79
CA TYR A 49 10.73 -14.54 11.46
C TYR A 49 11.21 -15.65 10.54
N TYR A 50 10.71 -15.64 9.32
CA TYR A 50 11.07 -16.59 8.28
C TYR A 50 11.58 -15.82 7.07
N ASP A 51 12.81 -16.11 6.68
CA ASP A 51 13.44 -15.53 5.50
C ASP A 51 13.13 -16.41 4.28
N TYR A 52 12.37 -15.87 3.33
CA TYR A 52 12.07 -16.54 2.06
C TYR A 52 12.84 -15.88 0.90
N LYS A 53 13.41 -16.71 0.02
CA LYS A 53 13.96 -16.26 -1.27
C LYS A 53 12.90 -16.46 -2.35
N LEU A 54 12.10 -15.43 -2.57
CA LEU A 54 11.07 -15.43 -3.62
C LEU A 54 11.63 -14.84 -4.92
N THR A 55 11.15 -15.34 -6.05
CA THR A 55 11.40 -14.72 -7.35
C THR A 55 10.53 -13.47 -7.52
N GLU A 56 10.91 -12.58 -8.44
CA GLU A 56 10.13 -11.36 -8.72
C GLU A 56 8.67 -11.67 -9.10
N GLY A 57 8.45 -12.70 -9.92
CA GLY A 57 7.09 -13.14 -10.29
C GLY A 57 6.25 -13.59 -9.09
N GLN A 58 6.86 -14.29 -8.13
CA GLN A 58 6.18 -14.72 -6.90
C GLN A 58 5.82 -13.53 -6.00
N VAL A 59 6.70 -12.52 -5.91
CA VAL A 59 6.43 -11.29 -5.16
C VAL A 59 5.24 -10.55 -5.78
N ASN A 60 5.23 -10.39 -7.11
CA ASN A 60 4.13 -9.72 -7.81
C ASN A 60 2.80 -10.48 -7.60
N ALA A 61 2.82 -11.81 -7.68
CA ALA A 61 1.64 -12.63 -7.39
C ALA A 61 1.09 -12.44 -5.97
N LEU A 62 1.97 -12.29 -4.96
CA LEU A 62 1.55 -12.00 -3.58
C LEU A 62 0.93 -10.62 -3.44
N VAL A 63 1.53 -9.61 -4.09
CA VAL A 63 1.02 -8.25 -4.07
C VAL A 63 -0.38 -8.19 -4.70
N ASP A 64 -0.56 -8.83 -5.85
CA ASP A 64 -1.84 -8.88 -6.54
C ASP A 64 -2.91 -9.61 -5.72
N ALA A 65 -2.56 -10.75 -5.11
CA ALA A 65 -3.45 -11.46 -4.22
C ALA A 65 -3.86 -10.60 -3.02
N LEU A 66 -2.91 -9.88 -2.41
CA LEU A 66 -3.17 -8.99 -1.28
C LEU A 66 -4.04 -7.80 -1.68
N GLN A 67 -3.84 -7.23 -2.87
CA GLN A 67 -4.69 -6.17 -3.39
C GLN A 67 -6.13 -6.65 -3.63
N LYS A 68 -6.31 -7.84 -4.23
CA LYS A 68 -7.63 -8.47 -4.42
C LYS A 68 -8.36 -8.68 -3.09
N VAL A 69 -7.65 -9.09 -2.05
CA VAL A 69 -8.22 -9.27 -0.70
C VAL A 69 -8.55 -7.93 -0.04
N LYS A 70 -7.66 -6.94 -0.12
CA LYS A 70 -7.86 -5.64 0.54
C LYS A 70 -8.89 -4.75 -0.16
N TYR A 71 -8.97 -4.86 -1.48
CA TYR A 71 -9.81 -4.00 -2.31
C TYR A 71 -10.68 -4.83 -3.27
N PRO A 72 -11.60 -5.66 -2.73
CA PRO A 72 -12.42 -6.55 -3.54
C PRO A 72 -13.36 -5.81 -4.49
N HIS A 73 -13.64 -4.53 -4.23
CA HIS A 73 -14.58 -3.70 -5.00
C HIS A 73 -13.90 -2.87 -6.10
N THR A 74 -12.59 -2.62 -5.99
CA THR A 74 -11.85 -1.78 -6.94
C THR A 74 -11.38 -2.58 -8.14
N LEU A 75 -11.03 -3.85 -7.90
CA LEU A 75 -10.71 -4.79 -8.93
C LEU A 75 -12.02 -5.47 -9.31
N LYS A 76 -12.49 -5.24 -10.55
CA LYS A 76 -13.47 -6.14 -11.20
C LYS A 76 -12.75 -7.48 -11.41
N ALA A 77 -12.52 -8.19 -10.33
CA ALA A 77 -11.68 -9.36 -10.28
C ALA A 77 -12.41 -10.46 -11.05
N ALA A 78 -12.00 -10.67 -12.29
CA ALA A 78 -12.31 -11.90 -13.00
C ALA A 78 -11.84 -13.07 -12.12
N ARG A 79 -12.62 -14.16 -12.10
CA ARG A 79 -12.19 -15.39 -11.43
C ARG A 79 -10.80 -15.73 -11.99
N PRO A 80 -9.79 -15.99 -11.13
CA PRO A 80 -8.46 -16.32 -11.60
C PRO A 80 -8.53 -17.53 -12.53
N SER A 81 -7.64 -17.58 -13.51
CA SER A 81 -7.50 -18.75 -14.36
C SER A 81 -7.11 -19.97 -13.51
N MET A 82 -7.31 -21.18 -14.03
CA MET A 82 -6.89 -22.40 -13.32
C MET A 82 -5.39 -22.40 -13.02
N GLU A 83 -4.58 -21.95 -13.99
CA GLU A 83 -3.13 -21.87 -13.87
C GLU A 83 -2.69 -20.84 -12.81
N GLU A 84 -3.32 -19.67 -12.77
CA GLU A 84 -3.07 -18.65 -11.75
C GLU A 84 -3.41 -19.17 -10.35
N PHE A 85 -4.51 -19.92 -10.24
CA PHE A 85 -4.93 -20.51 -8.98
C PHE A 85 -3.93 -21.57 -8.48
N GLU A 86 -3.50 -22.48 -9.34
CA GLU A 86 -2.47 -23.48 -9.01
C GLU A 86 -1.15 -22.81 -8.63
N HIS A 87 -0.77 -21.74 -9.32
CA HIS A 87 0.43 -20.96 -8.99
C HIS A 87 0.35 -20.33 -7.60
N LEU A 88 -0.79 -19.72 -7.25
CA LEU A 88 -1.02 -19.14 -5.92
C LEU A 88 -1.06 -20.21 -4.82
N GLU A 89 -1.62 -21.38 -5.09
CA GLU A 89 -1.64 -22.48 -4.13
C GLU A 89 -0.24 -23.08 -3.93
N ALA A 90 0.57 -23.22 -4.98
CA ALA A 90 1.97 -23.62 -4.86
C ALA A 90 2.76 -22.63 -4.00
N LEU A 91 2.54 -21.33 -4.21
CA LEU A 91 3.17 -20.27 -3.41
C LEU A 91 2.74 -20.32 -1.95
N ARG A 92 1.46 -20.60 -1.69
CA ARG A 92 0.94 -20.81 -0.34
C ARG A 92 1.62 -21.98 0.36
N GLN A 93 1.83 -23.10 -0.33
CA GLN A 93 2.52 -24.26 0.25
C GLN A 93 3.96 -23.93 0.65
N VAL A 94 4.70 -23.20 -0.20
CA VAL A 94 6.07 -22.73 0.12
C VAL A 94 6.07 -21.87 1.40
N LEU A 95 5.11 -20.96 1.53
CA LEU A 95 4.99 -20.13 2.72
C LEU A 95 4.63 -20.95 3.97
N LEU A 96 3.71 -21.91 3.85
CA LEU A 96 3.29 -22.77 4.97
C LEU A 96 4.36 -23.76 5.41
N GLU A 97 5.16 -24.28 4.48
CA GLU A 97 6.29 -25.16 4.79
C GLU A 97 7.31 -24.46 5.68
N GLY A 98 7.63 -23.20 5.39
CA GLY A 98 8.54 -22.43 6.24
C GLY A 98 8.01 -22.17 7.65
N VAL A 99 6.69 -22.26 7.89
CA VAL A 99 6.07 -22.04 9.21
C VAL A 99 6.05 -23.32 10.07
N ARG A 100 6.20 -24.51 9.48
CA ARG A 100 6.25 -25.79 10.21
C ARG A 100 7.62 -26.06 10.80
#